data_AF-A0A067DXM4-F1
#
_entry.id   AF-A0A067DXM4-F1
#
_cell.length_a   1.000
_cell.length_b   1.000
_cell.length_c   1.000
_cell.angle_alpha   90.00
_cell.angle_beta   90.00
_cell.angle_gamma   90.00
#
_symmetry.space_group_name_H-M   'P 1'
#
loop_
_entity.id
_entity.type
_entity.pdbx_description
1 polymer ?
#
loop_
_entity_poly.entity_id
_entity_poly.type
_entity_poly.pdbx_seq_one_letter_code
_entity_poly.pdbx_strand_id
1 'polypeptide(L)'
;LFNHGIGIHLLESDKAPEKRGKINPKDNHISFQCSDMKLVMRKLEEMNIEYETAVVDEGGIQVDQLFFHDPDGYMIEICNCQNLPVLPLSSCPLKLPSKRSSEKAACSGEVVATLMMESLVGDMMDIFM
;
A
#
# COMPACT_ATOMS: atom_id res chain seq x y z
N LEU A 1 13.21 8.38 -10.69
CA LEU A 1 13.08 6.90 -10.61
C LEU A 1 13.92 6.16 -11.67
N PHE A 2 15.16 6.58 -11.95
CA PHE A 2 16.04 5.74 -12.79
C PHE A 2 16.52 4.53 -11.97
N ASN A 3 16.71 3.36 -12.60
CA ASN A 3 17.15 2.10 -11.99
C ASN A 3 16.14 1.31 -11.13
N HIS A 4 14.87 1.70 -11.06
CA HIS A 4 13.82 0.95 -10.35
C HIS A 4 12.81 0.30 -11.30
N GLY A 5 13.06 0.36 -12.62
CA GLY A 5 12.16 -0.19 -13.65
C GLY A 5 10.84 0.58 -13.84
N ILE A 6 10.67 1.74 -13.17
CA ILE A 6 9.45 2.55 -13.19
C ILE A 6 9.77 3.95 -13.73
N GLY A 7 8.95 4.43 -14.66
CA GLY A 7 8.95 5.81 -15.13
C GLY A 7 7.61 6.49 -14.83
N ILE A 8 7.66 7.73 -14.35
CA ILE A 8 6.46 8.56 -14.12
C ILE A 8 6.54 9.74 -15.08
N HIS A 9 5.53 9.90 -15.93
CA HIS A 9 5.37 11.07 -16.80
C HIS A 9 4.26 11.95 -16.24
N LEU A 10 4.55 13.23 -16.04
CA LEU A 10 3.55 14.24 -15.70
C LEU A 10 3.17 14.97 -16.98
N LEU A 11 1.89 14.93 -17.34
CA LEU A 11 1.36 15.56 -18.54
C LEU A 11 0.47 16.73 -18.13
N GLU A 12 0.88 17.94 -18.49
CA GLU A 12 0.11 19.16 -18.25
C GLU A 12 -1.10 19.23 -19.19
N SER A 13 -2.24 19.66 -18.68
CA SER A 13 -3.47 19.82 -19.46
C SER A 13 -4.41 20.82 -18.78
N ASP A 14 -4.85 21.83 -19.53
CA ASP A 14 -5.85 22.82 -19.08
C ASP A 14 -7.24 22.22 -18.80
N LYS A 15 -7.43 20.94 -19.11
CA LYS A 15 -8.69 20.20 -18.90
C LYS A 15 -8.59 19.22 -17.74
N ALA A 16 -7.52 19.27 -16.94
CA ALA A 16 -7.42 18.45 -15.75
C ALA A 16 -8.60 18.76 -14.82
N PRO A 17 -9.30 17.73 -14.30
CA PRO A 17 -10.45 17.97 -13.44
C PRO A 17 -10.00 18.56 -12.10
N GLU A 18 -10.57 19.70 -11.71
CA GLU A 18 -10.36 20.32 -10.39
C GLU A 18 -11.03 19.47 -9.30
N LYS A 19 -10.40 18.39 -8.86
CA LYS A 19 -10.93 17.54 -7.78
C LYS A 19 -10.34 17.94 -6.44
N ARG A 20 -10.78 19.06 -5.87
CA ARG A 20 -10.48 19.39 -4.48
C ARG A 20 -11.63 18.95 -3.58
N GLY A 21 -11.69 17.65 -3.34
CA GLY A 21 -12.52 17.06 -2.28
C GLY A 21 -11.86 17.20 -0.91
N LYS A 22 -12.54 16.70 0.13
CA LYS A 22 -11.87 16.46 1.42
C LYS A 22 -10.84 15.34 1.24
N ILE A 23 -9.69 15.43 1.91
CA ILE A 23 -8.71 14.35 1.94
C ILE A 23 -9.39 13.07 2.45
N ASN A 24 -9.34 12.02 1.64
CA ASN A 24 -9.91 10.72 1.95
C ASN A 24 -8.85 9.62 1.76
N PRO A 25 -8.26 9.09 2.84
CA PRO A 25 -7.24 8.03 2.78
C PRO A 25 -7.68 6.77 2.01
N LYS A 26 -8.99 6.56 1.83
CA LYS A 26 -9.55 5.40 1.11
C LYS A 26 -9.76 5.63 -0.39
N ASP A 27 -9.57 6.85 -0.89
CA ASP A 27 -9.68 7.13 -2.32
C ASP A 27 -8.45 6.63 -3.09
N ASN A 28 -8.57 6.49 -4.40
CA ASN A 28 -7.45 6.11 -5.28
C ASN A 28 -6.31 7.13 -5.16
N HIS A 29 -5.11 6.65 -4.86
CA HIS A 29 -3.93 7.47 -4.66
C HIS A 29 -2.66 6.79 -5.20
N ILE A 30 -1.61 7.58 -5.38
CA ILE A 30 -0.25 7.07 -5.65
C ILE A 30 0.57 7.22 -4.38
N SER A 31 1.16 6.13 -3.91
CA SER A 31 1.95 6.11 -2.68
C SER A 31 3.45 6.17 -2.98
N PHE A 32 4.16 7.00 -2.22
CA PHE A 32 5.62 7.08 -2.26
C PHE A 32 6.21 6.73 -0.90
N GLN A 33 7.34 6.03 -0.95
CA GLN A 33 8.07 5.69 0.24
C GLN A 33 8.94 6.86 0.70
N CYS A 34 8.98 7.14 2.00
CA CYS A 34 9.89 8.10 2.59
C CYS A 34 10.63 7.56 3.81
N SER A 35 11.90 7.96 3.97
CA SER A 35 12.71 7.66 5.15
C SER A 35 12.54 8.68 6.27
N ASP A 36 12.08 9.90 5.96
CA ASP A 36 11.90 10.99 6.93
C ASP A 36 10.55 11.69 6.73
N MET A 37 9.53 11.15 7.39
CA MET A 37 8.18 11.69 7.39
C MET A 37 8.11 13.12 7.94
N LYS A 38 8.93 13.46 8.94
CA LYS A 38 8.90 14.77 9.58
C LYS A 38 9.41 15.85 8.64
N LEU A 39 10.38 15.53 7.79
CA LEU A 39 10.83 16.45 6.74
C LEU A 39 9.72 16.74 5.74
N VAL A 40 8.94 15.72 5.35
CA VAL A 40 7.80 15.88 4.45
C VAL A 40 6.71 16.76 5.06
N MET A 41 6.28 16.48 6.30
CA MET A 41 5.27 17.28 7.01
C MET A 41 5.66 18.76 7.06
N ARG A 42 6.90 19.05 7.46
CA ARG A 42 7.42 20.42 7.51
C ARG A 42 7.38 21.12 6.15
N LYS A 43 7.70 20.40 5.07
CA LYS A 43 7.67 20.95 3.71
C LYS A 43 6.23 21.25 3.25
N LEU A 44 5.28 20.37 3.58
CA LEU A 44 3.87 20.61 3.30
C LEU A 44 3.34 21.83 4.06
N GLU A 45 3.71 21.97 5.34
CA GLU A 45 3.37 23.15 6.16
C GLU A 45 3.97 24.45 5.60
N GLU A 46 5.26 24.44 5.22
CA GLU A 46 5.93 25.58 4.57
C GLU A 46 5.22 26.01 3.28
N MET A 47 4.61 25.05 2.56
CA MET A 47 3.87 25.27 1.32
C MET A 47 2.38 25.56 1.54
N ASN A 48 1.89 25.57 2.79
CA ASN A 48 0.46 25.64 3.13
C ASN A 48 -0.40 24.59 2.43
N ILE A 49 0.12 23.36 2.30
CA ILE A 49 -0.62 22.21 1.78
C ILE A 49 -1.26 21.46 2.95
N GLU A 50 -2.57 21.31 2.93
CA GLU A 50 -3.31 20.52 3.91
C GLU A 50 -2.98 19.03 3.75
N TYR A 51 -2.83 18.33 4.88
CA TYR A 51 -2.57 16.90 4.91
C TYR A 51 -3.30 16.24 6.08
N GLU A 52 -3.54 14.93 5.96
CA GLU A 52 -4.05 14.06 7.01
C GLU A 52 -3.00 12.99 7.32
N THR A 53 -2.97 12.49 8.55
CA THR A 53 -2.06 11.40 8.95
C THR A 53 -2.83 10.23 9.51
N ALA A 54 -2.32 9.03 9.30
CA ALA A 54 -2.86 7.79 9.84
C ALA A 54 -1.72 6.87 10.28
N VAL A 55 -2.02 6.00 11.24
CA VAL A 55 -1.14 4.91 11.64
C VAL A 55 -1.92 3.62 11.51
N VAL A 56 -1.37 2.66 10.77
CA VAL A 56 -1.95 1.32 10.61
C VAL A 56 -1.03 0.29 11.27
N ASP A 57 -1.63 -0.75 11.86
CA ASP A 57 -0.89 -1.88 12.43
C ASP A 57 -1.07 -3.09 11.51
N GLU A 58 0.04 -3.59 10.97
CA GLU A 58 0.08 -4.80 10.17
C GLU A 58 1.02 -5.83 10.81
N GLY A 59 0.44 -6.81 11.49
CA GLY A 59 1.21 -7.87 12.14
C GLY A 59 2.11 -7.35 13.28
N GLY A 60 1.68 -6.32 14.01
CA GLY A 60 2.46 -5.68 15.07
C GLY A 60 3.53 -4.71 14.57
N ILE A 61 3.57 -4.43 13.26
CA ILE A 61 4.41 -3.37 12.67
C ILE A 61 3.52 -2.16 12.44
N GLN A 62 3.88 -1.04 13.06
CA GLN A 62 3.22 0.24 12.81
C GLN A 62 3.76 0.87 11.53
N VAL A 63 2.85 1.26 10.66
CA VAL A 63 3.13 2.00 9.42
C VAL A 63 2.46 3.36 9.51
N ASP A 64 3.27 4.40 9.41
CA ASP A 64 2.82 5.78 9.32
C ASP A 64 2.47 6.10 7.87
N GLN A 65 1.32 6.73 7.69
CA GLN A 65 0.82 7.20 6.41
C GLN A 65 0.47 8.68 6.51
N LEU A 66 0.75 9.42 5.44
CA LEU A 66 0.42 10.83 5.29
C LEU A 66 -0.26 10.99 3.94
N PHE A 67 -1.39 11.69 3.91
CA PHE A 67 -2.21 11.88 2.72
C PHE A 67 -2.39 13.36 2.45
N PHE A 68 -2.25 13.77 1.19
CA PHE A 68 -2.51 15.15 0.76
C PHE A 68 -2.91 15.18 -0.72
N HIS A 69 -3.46 16.30 -1.16
CA HIS A 69 -3.70 16.55 -2.57
C HIS A 69 -2.53 17.30 -3.20
N ASP A 70 -2.16 16.92 -4.42
CA ASP A 70 -1.34 17.78 -5.26
C ASP A 70 -2.14 19.02 -5.75
N PRO A 71 -1.50 19.99 -6.45
CA PRO A 71 -2.19 21.18 -6.92
C PRO A 71 -3.41 20.90 -7.82
N ASP A 72 -3.41 19.79 -8.55
CA ASP A 72 -4.47 19.36 -9.47
C ASP A 72 -5.57 18.54 -8.76
N GLY A 73 -5.40 18.21 -7.48
CA GLY A 73 -6.37 17.47 -6.68
C GLY A 73 -6.18 15.95 -6.71
N TYR A 74 -5.06 15.45 -7.23
CA TYR A 74 -4.74 14.03 -7.13
C TYR A 74 -4.27 13.69 -5.71
N MET A 75 -4.76 12.58 -5.18
CA MET A 75 -4.36 12.09 -3.88
C MET A 75 -2.96 11.46 -3.94
N ILE A 76 -2.09 11.92 -3.05
CA ILE A 76 -0.75 11.39 -2.83
C ILE A 76 -0.69 10.84 -1.41
N GLU A 77 -0.15 9.63 -1.28
CA GLU A 77 0.23 9.06 0.01
C GLU A 77 1.76 9.08 0.15
N ILE A 78 2.25 9.39 1.34
CA ILE A 78 3.62 9.12 1.76
C ILE A 78 3.57 8.15 2.92
N CYS A 79 4.26 7.00 2.79
CA CYS A 79 4.30 6.00 3.85
C CYS A 79 5.71 5.52 4.17
N ASN A 80 5.87 4.93 5.35
CA ASN A 80 7.06 4.17 5.73
C ASN A 80 6.87 2.64 5.59
N CYS A 81 6.07 2.22 4.61
CA CYS A 81 5.71 0.83 4.36
C CYS A 81 6.91 -0.13 4.14
N GLN A 82 8.14 0.37 3.93
CA GLN A 82 9.34 -0.45 3.91
C GLN A 82 9.62 -1.21 5.21
N ASN A 83 8.96 -0.81 6.30
CA ASN A 83 9.02 -1.53 7.56
C ASN A 83 8.35 -2.91 7.44
N LEU A 84 7.44 -3.08 6.48
CA LEU A 84 6.74 -4.34 6.22
C LEU A 84 7.68 -5.33 5.51
N PRO A 85 7.66 -6.61 5.93
CA PRO A 85 8.46 -7.64 5.29
C PRO A 85 7.95 -7.91 3.86
N VAL A 86 8.81 -7.75 2.86
CA VAL A 86 8.51 -8.22 1.51
C VAL A 86 8.68 -9.74 1.48
N LEU A 87 7.56 -10.45 1.52
CA LEU A 87 7.55 -11.89 1.36
C LEU A 87 7.53 -12.24 -0.13
N PRO A 88 8.47 -13.05 -0.63
CA PRO A 88 8.38 -13.56 -1.99
C PRO A 88 7.07 -14.32 -2.15
N LEU A 89 6.33 -14.03 -3.23
CA LEU A 89 5.24 -14.90 -3.65
C LEU A 89 5.88 -16.23 -4.04
N SER A 90 5.78 -17.22 -3.15
CA SER A 90 6.31 -18.55 -3.42
C SER A 90 5.59 -19.08 -4.66
N SER A 91 6.35 -19.63 -5.62
CA SER A 91 5.80 -20.33 -6.79
C SER A 91 5.20 -21.68 -6.40
N CYS A 92 4.52 -21.74 -5.26
CA CYS A 92 3.85 -22.94 -4.79
C CYS A 92 2.64 -23.16 -5.72
N PRO A 93 2.56 -24.30 -6.42
CA PRO A 93 1.34 -24.66 -7.12
C PRO A 93 0.22 -24.68 -6.09
N LEU A 94 -0.79 -23.82 -6.27
CA LEU A 94 -2.01 -23.84 -5.48
C LEU A 94 -2.54 -25.28 -5.49
N LYS A 95 -2.31 -26.02 -4.41
CA LYS A 95 -2.93 -27.33 -4.25
C LYS A 95 -4.39 -27.06 -3.94
N LEU A 96 -5.22 -27.12 -4.98
CA LEU A 96 -6.66 -27.28 -4.85
C LEU A 96 -6.93 -28.32 -3.76
N PRO A 97 -7.86 -28.06 -2.82
CA PRO A 97 -8.07 -28.92 -1.67
C PRO A 97 -8.51 -30.31 -2.15
N SER A 98 -7.54 -31.22 -2.21
CA SER A 98 -7.79 -32.65 -2.35
C SER A 98 -8.03 -33.20 -0.95
N LYS A 99 -9.20 -33.80 -0.76
CA LYS A 99 -9.53 -34.55 0.46
C LYS A 99 -8.52 -35.70 0.62
N ARG A 100 -7.51 -35.55 1.49
CA ARG A 100 -7.09 -36.48 2.56
C ARG A 100 -5.67 -36.21 3.11
N SER A 101 -5.60 -36.36 4.43
CA SER A 101 -4.48 -36.47 5.37
C SER A 101 -3.07 -36.75 4.82
N SER A 102 -2.07 -35.98 5.29
CA SER A 102 -0.99 -36.47 6.17
C SER A 102 0.03 -35.36 6.47
N GLU A 103 0.50 -35.37 7.71
CA GLU A 103 1.39 -34.41 8.37
C GLU A 103 2.71 -34.20 7.63
N LYS A 104 3.16 -32.94 7.48
CA LYS A 104 4.58 -32.57 7.42
C LYS A 104 4.83 -31.21 8.07
N ALA A 105 5.93 -31.14 8.81
CA ALA A 105 6.39 -30.02 9.62
C ALA A 105 6.53 -28.73 8.79
N ALA A 106 5.86 -27.67 9.23
CA ALA A 106 5.87 -26.38 8.58
C ALA A 106 7.02 -25.52 9.11
N CYS A 107 7.82 -24.97 8.19
CA CYS A 107 8.71 -23.87 8.50
C CYS A 107 7.85 -22.65 8.88
N SER A 108 8.24 -21.90 9.90
CA SER A 108 7.46 -20.76 10.42
C SER A 108 7.07 -19.73 9.35
N GLY A 109 7.86 -19.59 8.27
CA GLY A 109 7.54 -18.73 7.13
C GLY A 109 6.43 -19.26 6.21
N GLU A 110 6.27 -20.59 6.06
CA GLU A 110 5.22 -21.18 5.20
C GLU A 110 3.83 -21.00 5.82
N VAL A 111 3.73 -21.07 7.14
CA VAL A 111 2.45 -20.91 7.86
C VAL A 111 1.91 -19.50 7.68
N VAL A 112 2.76 -18.48 7.82
CA VAL A 112 2.38 -17.08 7.64
C VAL A 112 2.00 -16.79 6.19
N ALA A 113 2.79 -17.26 5.23
CA ALA A 113 2.46 -17.09 3.81
C ALA A 113 1.14 -17.77 3.42
N THR A 114 0.85 -18.94 4.00
CA THR A 114 -0.42 -19.65 3.76
C THR A 114 -1.59 -18.86 4.33
N LEU A 115 -1.49 -18.38 5.57
CA LEU A 115 -2.52 -17.52 6.18
C LEU A 115 -2.80 -16.26 5.35
N MET A 116 -1.76 -15.60 4.85
CA MET A 116 -1.93 -14.40 4.02
C MET A 116 -2.56 -14.72 2.66
N MET A 117 -2.23 -15.87 2.05
CA MET A 117 -2.92 -16.32 0.83
C MET A 117 -4.39 -16.70 1.09
N GLU A 118 -4.69 -17.33 2.22
CA GLU A 118 -6.08 -17.67 2.59
C GLU A 118 -6.94 -16.42 2.83
N SER A 119 -6.40 -15.39 3.50
CA SER A 119 -7.06 -14.09 3.65
C SER A 119 -7.31 -13.41 2.29
N LEU A 120 -6.29 -13.37 1.42
CA LEU A 120 -6.42 -12.79 0.08
C LEU A 120 -7.50 -13.48 -0.76
N VAL A 121 -7.58 -14.83 -0.71
CA VAL A 121 -8.61 -15.58 -1.44
C VAL A 121 -9.99 -15.32 -0.85
N GLY A 122 -10.11 -15.21 0.48
CA GLY A 122 -11.36 -14.81 1.14
C GLY A 122 -11.84 -13.45 0.67
N ASP A 123 -10.99 -12.43 0.73
CA ASP A 123 -11.30 -11.07 0.28
C ASP A 123 -11.70 -11.03 -1.20
N MET A 124 -11.05 -11.85 -2.04
CA MET A 124 -11.40 -11.94 -3.46
C MET A 124 -12.77 -12.58 -3.68
N MET A 125 -13.19 -13.55 -2.86
CA MET A 125 -14.52 -14.16 -2.96
C MET A 125 -15.63 -13.20 -2.54
N ASP A 126 -15.38 -12.33 -1.56
CA ASP A 126 -16.34 -11.32 -1.11
C ASP A 126 -16.55 -10.18 -2.12
N ILE A 127 -15.60 -9.95 -3.05
CA ILE A 127 -15.77 -9.01 -4.17
C ILE A 127 -16.77 -9.53 -5.21
N PHE A 128 -16.96 -10.85 -5.31
CA PHE A 128 -17.81 -11.49 -6.32
C PHE A 128 -19.20 -11.94 -5.79
N MET A 129 -19.54 -11.67 -4.53
CA MET A 129 -20.87 -11.91 -3.95
C MET A 129 -21.65 -10.60 -3.78
#